data_AF-A0A368G2B7-F1
#
_entry.id   AF-A0A368G2B7-F1
#
_cell.length_a   1.000
_cell.length_b   1.000
_cell.length_c   1.000
_cell.angle_alpha   90.00
_cell.angle_beta   90.00
_cell.angle_gamma   90.00
#
_symmetry.space_group_name_H-M   'P 1'
#
loop_
_entity.id
_entity.type
_entity.pdbx_description
1 polymer ?
#
loop_
_entity_poly.entity_id
_entity_poly.type
_entity_poly.pdbx_seq_one_letter_code
_entity_poly.pdbx_strand_id
1 'polypeptide(L)' 'MPTLSIQKTDGCQVYLSETSKNAEIITSKSSEMNLLIPMADGDFVSLLAAC' A
#
# COMPACT_ATOMS: atom_id res chain seq x y z
N MET A 1 4.32 -6.45 -13.86
CA MET A 1 3.63 -6.31 -12.57
C MET A 1 4.47 -5.36 -11.73
N PRO A 2 3.92 -4.25 -11.23
CA PRO A 2 4.67 -3.30 -10.42
C PRO A 2 4.96 -3.87 -9.03
N THR A 3 6.12 -3.52 -8.47
CA THR A 3 6.56 -3.94 -7.14
C THR A 3 6.98 -2.71 -6.34
N LEU A 4 6.51 -2.62 -5.10
CA LEU A 4 6.85 -1.55 -4.15
C LEU A 4 7.54 -2.17 -2.95
N SER A 5 8.70 -1.63 -2.57
CA SER A 5 9.44 -2.07 -1.38
C SER A 5 9.54 -0.95 -0.35
N ILE A 6 9.13 -1.24 0.89
CA ILE A 6 9.12 -0.27 1.99
C ILE A 6 9.91 -0.83 3.18
N GLN A 7 11.06 -0.23 3.43
CA GLN A 7 12.06 -0.72 4.38
C GLN A 7 12.32 0.29 5.50
N LYS A 8 12.42 -0.17 6.75
CA LYS A 8 12.79 0.66 7.92
C LYS A 8 11.98 1.97 8.00
N THR A 9 10.68 1.88 7.76
CA THR A 9 9.77 3.03 7.75
C THR A 9 8.72 2.85 8.83
N ASP A 10 8.54 3.88 9.67
CA ASP A 10 7.48 3.92 10.67
C ASP A 10 6.43 4.92 10.20
N GLY A 11 5.27 4.41 9.79
CA GLY A 11 4.17 5.21 9.28
C GLY A 11 4.31 5.57 7.80
N CYS A 12 3.51 4.95 6.92
CA CYS A 12 3.30 5.49 5.58
C CYS A 12 1.94 5.12 4.99
N GLN A 13 1.50 5.92 4.03
CA GLN A 13 0.28 5.72 3.27
C GLN A 13 0.61 5.51 1.80
N VAL A 14 0.17 4.40 1.24
CA VAL A 14 0.44 4.00 -0.14
C VAL A 14 -0.87 4.05 -0.93
N TYR A 15 -1.01 5.06 -1.78
CA TYR A 15 -2.14 5.17 -2.68
C TYR A 15 -1.88 4.39 -3.95
N LEU A 16 -2.72 3.38 -4.21
CA LEU A 16 -2.69 2.63 -5.45
C LEU A 16 -3.58 3.29 -6.50
N SER A 17 -3.26 3.06 -7.76
CA SER A 17 -4.11 3.34 -8.90
C SER A 17 -4.87 2.08 -9.34
N GLU A 18 -5.91 2.24 -10.15
CA GLU A 18 -6.62 1.11 -10.79
C GLU A 18 -5.66 0.15 -11.50
N THR A 19 -4.67 0.69 -12.21
CA THR A 19 -3.67 -0.11 -12.95
C THR A 19 -2.68 -0.84 -12.05
N SER A 20 -2.55 -0.42 -10.79
CA SER A 20 -1.58 -0.97 -9.82
C SER A 20 -2.26 -1.66 -8.64
N LYS A 21 -3.55 -2.03 -8.74
CA LYS A 21 -4.27 -2.80 -7.71
C LYS A 21 -3.62 -4.13 -7.36
N ASN A 22 -2.95 -4.74 -8.34
CA ASN A 22 -2.24 -6.01 -8.19
C ASN A 22 -0.73 -5.81 -7.98
N ALA A 23 -0.31 -4.64 -7.48
CA ALA A 23 1.08 -4.40 -7.17
C ALA A 23 1.53 -5.32 -6.03
N GLU A 24 2.76 -5.84 -6.14
CA GLU A 24 3.38 -6.60 -5.06
C GLU A 24 4.00 -5.63 -4.04
N ILE A 25 3.58 -5.74 -2.78
CA ILE A 25 4.09 -4.92 -1.69
C ILE A 25 5.03 -5.78 -0.85
N ILE A 26 6.31 -5.40 -0.82
CA ILE A 26 7.33 -6.06 0.02
C ILE A 26 7.70 -5.10 1.15
N THR A 27 7.60 -5.56 2.38
CA THR A 27 7.90 -4.76 3.57
C THR A 27 8.98 -5.43 4.42
N SER A 28 9.80 -4.64 5.11
CA SER A 28 10.76 -5.16 6.08
C SER A 28 11.06 -4.14 7.15
N LYS A 29 10.87 -4.55 8.41
CA LYS A 29 11.11 -3.68 9.59
C LYS A 29 10.37 -2.35 9.46
N SER A 30 9.16 -2.39 8.94
CA SER A 30 8.32 -1.22 8.73
C SER A 30 7.03 -1.40 9.51
N SER A 31 6.58 -0.33 10.17
CA SER A 31 5.39 -0.31 11.02
C SER A 31 4.37 0.70 10.49
N GLU A 32 3.10 0.54 10.87
CA GLU A 32 2.02 1.51 10.55
C GLU A 32 1.84 1.79 9.04
N MET A 33 1.81 0.75 8.21
CA MET A 33 1.63 0.89 6.77
C MET A 33 0.15 0.79 6.37
N ASN A 34 -0.39 1.83 5.74
CA ASN A 34 -1.74 1.82 5.20
C ASN A 34 -1.71 1.79 3.68
N LEU A 35 -2.29 0.75 3.08
CA LEU A 35 -2.50 0.66 1.64
C LEU A 35 -3.90 1.20 1.31
N LEU A 36 -3.98 2.19 0.43
CA LEU A 36 -5.23 2.80 -0.01
C LEU A 36 -5.55 2.31 -1.42
N ILE A 37 -6.58 1.47 -1.53
CA ILE A 37 -7.02 0.84 -2.77
C ILE A 37 -8.18 1.66 -3.35
N PRO A 38 -8.07 2.15 -4.60
CA PRO A 38 -9.11 2.97 -5.20
C PRO A 38 -10.36 2.14 -5.52
N MET A 39 -11.51 2.72 -5.25
CA MET A 39 -12.83 2.20 -5.57
C MET A 39 -13.43 2.94 -6.77
N ALA A 40 -14.47 2.36 -7.38
CA ALA A 40 -15.08 2.90 -8.60
C ALA A 40 -15.80 4.25 -8.39
N ASP A 41 -16.14 4.58 -7.14
CA ASP A 41 -16.79 5.83 -6.71
C ASP A 41 -15.80 6.96 -6.41
N GLY A 42 -14.49 6.71 -6.53
CA GLY A 42 -13.44 7.68 -6.24
C GLY A 42 -12.99 7.68 -4.77
N ASP A 43 -13.58 6.85 -3.93
CA ASP A 43 -13.13 6.62 -2.56
C ASP A 43 -11.98 5.60 -2.50
N PHE A 44 -11.37 5.49 -1.33
CA PHE A 44 -10.29 4.53 -1.07
C PHE A 44 -10.62 3.65 0.12
N VAL A 45 -10.38 2.34 -0.02
CA VAL A 45 -10.40 1.41 1.11
C VAL A 45 -8.98 1.31 1.67
N SER A 46 -8.84 1.53 2.99
CA SER A 46 -7.58 1.38 3.69
C SER A 46 -7.39 -0.05 4.20
N LEU A 47 -6.23 -0.66 3.91
CA LEU A 47 -5.78 -1.92 4.48
C LEU A 47 -4.50 -1.69 5.29
N LEU A 48 -4.53 -2.07 6.56
CA LEU A 48 -3.34 -2.04 7.42
C LEU A 48 -2.43 -3.23 7.05
N ALA A 49 -1.24 -2.92 6.56
CA ALA A 49 -0.16 -3.86 6.34
C ALA A 49 0.95 -3.60 7.36
N ALA A 50 1.41 -4.64 8.04
CA ALA A 50 2.55 -4.55 8.94
C ALA A 50 3.40 -5.82 8.78
N CYS A 51 4.72 -5.69 8.91
CA CYS A 51 5.67 -6.80 8.98
C CYS A 51 5.89 -7.20 10.44
#